data_AF-A0A6B3BKE8-F1
#
_entry.id   AF-A0A6B3BKE8-F1
#
_cell.length_a   1.000
_cell.length_b   1.000
_cell.length_c   1.000
_cell.angle_alpha   90.00
_cell.angle_beta   90.00
_cell.angle_gamma   90.00
#
_symmetry.space_group_name_H-M   'P 1'
#
loop_
_entity.id
_entity.type
_entity.pdbx_description
1 polymer ?
#
loop_
_entity_poly.entity_id
_entity_poly.type
_entity_poly.pdbx_seq_one_letter_code
_entity_poly.pdbx_strand_id
1 'polypeptide(L)'
;MHEPVRLHGEAAPPSWGLPDPARVDPGVLGTLLARHGWRRRGGEDGPYGRWTPPGGTTSLLVPRTRTFPDSEELLGEALTALARSAAPSAREILVALTVPSDEIRWRREVPEPAVGAADWLGAVQLHSAARQILLAGALAARGPAGYHGAR
;
A
#
# COMPACT_ATOMS: atom_id res chain seq x y z
N MET A 1 1.17 -26.21 30.00
CA MET A 1 2.09 -26.18 28.84
C MET A 1 1.43 -25.29 27.80
N HIS A 2 1.68 -23.99 27.87
CA HIS A 2 1.10 -23.01 26.93
C HIS A 2 2.07 -22.84 25.77
N GLU A 3 1.68 -23.32 24.60
CA GLU A 3 2.39 -23.04 23.36
C GLU A 3 2.07 -21.58 22.95
N PRO A 4 3.08 -20.72 22.76
CA PRO A 4 2.82 -19.36 22.33
C PRO A 4 2.39 -19.38 20.86
N VAL A 5 1.20 -18.82 20.61
CA VAL A 5 0.70 -18.54 19.25
C VAL A 5 1.74 -17.65 18.56
N ARG A 6 2.46 -18.21 17.58
CA ARG A 6 3.32 -17.41 16.71
C ARG A 6 2.41 -16.51 15.87
N LEU A 7 2.52 -15.21 16.07
CA LEU A 7 1.99 -14.23 15.12
C LEU A 7 2.72 -14.47 13.79
N HIS A 8 1.99 -15.04 12.82
CA HIS A 8 2.47 -15.14 11.45
C HIS A 8 2.50 -13.72 10.88
N GLY A 9 3.66 -13.05 10.94
CA GLY A 9 3.71 -11.63 10.58
C GLY A 9 5.07 -10.94 10.61
N GLU A 10 6.09 -11.46 11.30
CA GLU A 10 7.43 -10.85 11.22
C GLU A 10 8.25 -11.53 10.12
N ALA A 11 7.80 -11.40 8.87
CA ALA A 11 8.74 -11.54 7.77
C ALA A 11 9.71 -10.37 7.90
N ALA A 12 10.95 -10.64 8.34
CA ALA A 12 12.05 -9.72 8.12
C ALA A 12 11.93 -9.23 6.67
N PRO A 13 11.94 -7.91 6.40
CA PRO A 13 11.77 -7.45 5.04
C PRO A 13 12.82 -8.18 4.23
N PRO A 14 12.46 -8.92 3.16
CA PRO A 14 13.48 -9.36 2.24
C PRO A 14 14.29 -8.09 1.93
N SER A 15 15.61 -8.15 1.96
CA SER A 15 16.40 -7.11 1.31
C SER A 15 16.05 -7.25 -0.17
N TRP A 16 14.95 -6.63 -0.59
CA TRP A 16 14.49 -6.63 -1.97
C TRP A 16 15.58 -5.85 -2.70
N GLY A 17 16.53 -6.59 -3.25
CA GLY A 17 17.50 -6.05 -4.18
C GLY A 17 16.74 -5.40 -5.33
N LEU A 18 17.38 -4.45 -6.00
CA LEU A 18 16.81 -3.90 -7.22
C LEU A 18 16.45 -5.06 -8.18
N PRO A 19 15.33 -4.95 -8.93
CA PRO A 19 15.05 -5.85 -10.03
C PRO A 19 16.28 -5.97 -10.94
N ASP A 20 16.55 -7.18 -11.43
CA ASP A 20 17.59 -7.42 -12.42
C ASP A 20 17.24 -6.68 -13.73
N PRO A 21 18.03 -5.67 -14.17
CA PRO A 21 17.75 -4.90 -15.37
C PRO A 21 17.57 -5.76 -16.62
N ALA A 22 18.31 -6.87 -16.74
CA ALA A 22 18.22 -7.79 -17.87
C ALA A 22 16.86 -8.53 -17.95
N ARG A 23 16.14 -8.59 -16.83
CA ARG A 23 14.84 -9.28 -16.71
C ARG A 23 13.65 -8.34 -16.69
N VAL A 24 13.86 -7.02 -16.59
CA VAL A 24 12.77 -6.02 -16.58
C VAL A 24 12.32 -5.70 -18.00
N ASP A 25 11.01 -5.81 -18.25
CA ASP A 25 10.42 -5.40 -19.53
C ASP A 25 10.18 -3.89 -19.52
N PRO A 26 10.73 -3.11 -20.46
CA PRO A 26 10.55 -1.66 -20.50
C PRO A 26 9.08 -1.23 -20.66
N GLY A 27 8.27 -2.02 -21.37
CA GLY A 27 6.83 -1.79 -21.51
C GLY A 27 6.10 -1.97 -20.18
N VAL A 28 6.42 -3.02 -19.44
CA VAL A 28 5.87 -3.25 -18.08
C VAL A 28 6.25 -2.10 -17.14
N LEU A 29 7.52 -1.69 -17.15
CA LEU A 29 7.99 -0.54 -16.36
C LEU A 29 7.23 0.75 -16.75
N GLY A 30 7.03 1.00 -18.05
CA GLY A 30 6.27 2.14 -18.54
C GLY A 30 4.80 2.13 -18.08
N THR A 31 4.14 0.96 -18.14
CA THR A 31 2.76 0.79 -17.65
C THR A 31 2.65 1.06 -16.16
N LEU A 32 3.59 0.54 -15.34
CA LEU A 32 3.62 0.79 -13.90
C LEU A 32 3.83 2.28 -13.61
N LEU A 33 4.78 2.92 -14.28
CA LEU A 33 5.01 4.37 -14.14
C LEU A 33 3.74 5.17 -14.42
N ALA A 34 3.08 4.93 -15.56
CA ALA A 34 1.84 5.60 -15.92
C ALA A 34 0.72 5.39 -14.88
N ARG A 35 0.54 4.16 -14.41
CA ARG A 35 -0.44 3.80 -13.39
C ARG A 35 -0.23 4.57 -12.09
N HIS A 36 1.01 4.78 -11.70
CA HIS A 36 1.37 5.51 -10.47
C HIS A 36 1.53 7.03 -10.69
N GLY A 37 0.98 7.56 -11.79
CA GLY A 37 0.88 9.00 -12.04
C GLY A 37 2.16 9.66 -12.58
N TRP A 38 3.17 8.87 -12.97
CA TRP A 38 4.34 9.40 -13.66
C TRP A 38 3.94 9.81 -15.07
N ARG A 39 4.44 10.96 -15.51
CA ARG A 39 4.12 11.51 -16.83
C ARG A 39 5.27 11.27 -17.79
N ARG A 40 4.97 10.64 -18.93
CA ARG A 40 5.91 10.57 -20.05
C ARG A 40 6.01 11.96 -20.71
N ARG A 41 7.24 12.40 -20.97
CA ARG A 41 7.60 13.67 -21.62
C ARG A 41 8.47 13.35 -22.84
N GLY A 42 8.26 14.07 -23.94
CA GLY A 42 8.92 13.82 -25.24
C GLY A 42 7.97 13.18 -26.26
N GLY A 43 8.35 13.22 -27.54
CA GLY A 43 7.54 12.70 -28.65
C GLY A 43 7.40 11.17 -28.61
N GLU A 44 6.28 10.66 -29.11
CA GLU A 44 5.95 9.23 -29.03
C GLU A 44 6.93 8.32 -29.77
N ASP A 45 7.63 8.87 -30.78
CA ASP A 45 8.52 8.14 -31.69
C ASP A 45 9.98 7.99 -31.22
N GLY A 46 10.35 8.58 -30.09
CA GLY A 46 11.72 8.51 -29.57
C GLY A 46 12.17 7.09 -29.15
N PRO A 47 13.48 6.77 -29.26
CA PRO A 47 14.02 5.48 -28.80
C PRO A 47 13.90 5.28 -27.28
N TYR A 48 13.77 6.38 -26.53
CA TYR A 48 13.61 6.40 -25.09
C TYR A 48 12.45 7.32 -24.69
N GLY A 49 11.70 6.94 -23.65
CA GLY A 49 10.70 7.78 -23.00
C GLY A 49 11.27 8.41 -21.74
N ARG A 50 11.10 9.72 -21.58
CA ARG A 50 11.43 10.41 -20.32
C ARG A 50 10.22 10.40 -19.40
N TRP A 51 10.36 9.90 -18.17
CA TRP A 51 9.26 9.79 -17.20
C TRP A 51 9.53 10.68 -15.99
N THR A 52 8.59 11.57 -15.66
CA THR A 52 8.70 12.49 -14.53
C THR A 52 7.71 12.10 -13.42
N PRO A 53 8.14 12.03 -12.15
CA PRO A 53 7.28 11.65 -11.03
C PRO A 53 6.20 12.69 -10.74
N PRO A 54 5.08 12.29 -10.13
CA PRO A 54 4.10 13.24 -9.63
C PRO A 54 4.73 14.13 -8.55
N GLY A 55 4.72 15.45 -8.77
CA GLY A 55 5.24 16.43 -7.80
C GLY A 55 6.77 16.51 -7.69
N GLY A 56 7.53 15.85 -8.56
CA GLY A 56 9.00 15.90 -8.56
C GLY A 56 9.59 16.28 -9.92
N THR A 57 10.91 16.50 -9.94
CA THR A 57 11.64 16.97 -11.14
C THR A 57 12.59 15.93 -11.73
N THR A 58 13.12 15.03 -10.90
CA THR A 58 14.04 13.98 -11.34
C THR A 58 13.34 13.03 -12.30
N SER A 59 13.76 13.03 -13.56
CA SER A 59 13.14 12.21 -14.60
C SER A 59 13.97 10.96 -14.89
N LEU A 60 13.29 9.87 -15.20
CA LEU A 60 13.88 8.60 -15.62
C LEU A 60 13.89 8.51 -17.15
N LEU A 61 14.88 7.82 -17.70
CA LEU A 61 14.87 7.42 -19.10
C LEU A 61 14.57 5.93 -19.17
N VAL A 62 13.55 5.56 -19.95
CA VAL A 62 13.15 4.17 -20.14
C VAL A 62 13.22 3.86 -21.62
N PRO A 63 13.98 2.82 -22.05
CA PRO A 63 14.04 2.44 -23.45
C PRO A 63 12.68 1.96 -23.95
N ARG A 64 12.41 2.16 -25.24
CA ARG A 64 11.13 1.76 -25.82
C ARG A 64 10.97 0.24 -25.87
N THR A 65 12.06 -0.47 -26.16
CA THR A 65 12.10 -1.94 -26.28
C THR A 65 13.45 -2.47 -25.80
N ARG A 66 13.51 -3.77 -25.44
CA ARG A 66 14.77 -4.44 -25.07
C ARG A 66 15.76 -4.62 -26.23
N THR A 67 15.33 -4.40 -27.46
CA THR A 67 16.16 -4.60 -28.66
C THR A 67 17.17 -3.47 -28.88
N PHE A 68 17.07 -2.37 -28.14
CA PHE A 68 18.06 -1.30 -28.19
C PHE A 68 19.37 -1.75 -27.52
N PRO A 69 20.54 -1.42 -28.11
CA PRO A 69 21.83 -1.94 -27.68
C PRO A 69 22.22 -1.53 -26.24
N ASP A 70 21.70 -0.41 -25.75
CA ASP A 70 21.93 0.17 -24.42
C ASP A 70 20.75 -0.07 -23.46
N SER A 71 19.81 -0.96 -23.80
CA SER A 71 18.58 -1.12 -23.02
C SER A 71 18.84 -1.58 -21.59
N GLU A 72 19.78 -2.51 -21.37
CA GLU A 72 20.06 -3.05 -20.03
C GLU A 72 20.71 -1.99 -19.13
N GLU A 73 21.67 -1.23 -19.67
CA GLU A 73 22.34 -0.13 -18.97
C GLU A 73 21.34 0.96 -18.57
N LEU A 74 20.50 1.39 -19.51
CA LEU A 74 19.46 2.39 -19.24
C LEU A 74 18.42 1.91 -18.23
N LEU A 75 18.03 0.63 -18.27
CA LEU A 75 17.15 0.06 -17.25
C LEU A 75 17.85 0.03 -15.89
N GLY A 76 19.14 -0.31 -15.83
CA GLY A 76 19.92 -0.27 -14.59
C GLY A 76 19.98 1.12 -13.98
N GLU A 77 20.24 2.15 -14.80
CA GLU A 77 20.21 3.54 -14.37
C GLU A 77 18.82 3.96 -13.89
N ALA A 78 17.78 3.62 -14.65
CA ALA A 78 16.40 3.96 -14.31
C ALA A 78 15.97 3.33 -12.99
N LEU A 79 16.28 2.05 -12.75
CA LEU A 79 15.97 1.36 -11.50
C LEU A 79 16.76 1.95 -10.33
N THR A 80 18.02 2.31 -10.53
CA THR A 80 18.86 2.95 -9.49
C THR A 80 18.35 4.34 -9.16
N ALA A 81 17.91 5.12 -10.15
CA ALA A 81 17.30 6.42 -9.94
C ALA A 81 15.91 6.30 -9.30
N LEU A 82 15.12 5.30 -9.67
CA LEU A 82 13.84 4.99 -9.06
C LEU A 82 14.01 4.62 -7.58
N ALA A 83 14.99 3.79 -7.24
CA ALA A 83 15.30 3.42 -5.85
C ALA A 83 15.74 4.61 -4.97
N ARG A 84 16.26 5.67 -5.59
CA ARG A 84 16.64 6.92 -4.92
C ARG A 84 15.56 8.00 -4.96
N SER A 85 14.44 7.73 -5.65
CA SER A 85 13.35 8.69 -5.78
C SER A 85 12.60 8.85 -4.45
N ALA A 86 12.30 10.10 -4.09
CA ALA A 86 11.49 10.42 -2.92
C ALA A 86 9.97 10.23 -3.17
N ALA A 87 9.56 9.93 -4.41
CA ALA A 87 8.16 9.67 -4.73
C ALA A 87 7.68 8.38 -4.03
N PRO A 88 6.60 8.41 -3.22
CA PRO A 88 6.11 7.21 -2.53
C PRO A 88 5.85 6.02 -3.46
N SER A 89 5.39 6.31 -4.69
CA SER A 89 5.13 5.29 -5.71
C SER A 89 6.36 4.59 -6.25
N ALA A 90 7.57 5.14 -6.07
CA ALA A 90 8.79 4.51 -6.57
C ALA A 90 9.04 3.16 -5.90
N ARG A 91 8.80 3.07 -4.59
CA ARG A 91 8.90 1.83 -3.83
C ARG A 91 7.86 0.80 -4.30
N GLU A 92 6.63 1.23 -4.56
CA GLU A 92 5.56 0.35 -5.04
C GLU A 92 5.89 -0.25 -6.42
N ILE A 93 6.43 0.56 -7.33
CA ILE A 93 6.86 0.11 -8.66
C ILE A 93 7.99 -0.93 -8.55
N LEU A 94 9.00 -0.70 -7.70
CA LEU A 94 10.10 -1.66 -7.50
C LEU A 94 9.61 -2.99 -6.92
N VAL A 95 8.65 -2.97 -6.00
CA VAL A 95 8.02 -4.18 -5.46
C VAL A 95 7.24 -4.91 -6.56
N ALA A 96 6.45 -4.21 -7.37
CA ALA A 96 5.70 -4.81 -8.47
C ALA A 96 6.59 -5.45 -9.55
N LEU A 97 7.83 -4.99 -9.69
CA LEU A 97 8.80 -5.58 -10.63
C LEU A 97 9.54 -6.81 -10.08
N THR A 98 9.66 -6.93 -8.75
CA THR A 98 10.41 -8.03 -8.12
C THR A 98 9.55 -9.24 -7.80
N VAL A 99 8.27 -9.04 -7.49
CA VAL A 99 7.36 -10.10 -7.10
C VAL A 99 6.41 -10.39 -8.25
N PRO A 100 6.41 -11.61 -8.84
CA PRO A 100 5.30 -12.03 -9.69
C PRO A 100 4.04 -12.03 -8.82
N SER A 101 3.24 -10.99 -8.95
CA SER A 101 2.07 -10.76 -8.10
C SER A 101 0.90 -10.39 -8.98
N ASP A 102 -0.21 -11.08 -8.76
CA ASP A 102 -1.49 -10.65 -9.29
C ASP A 102 -1.98 -9.42 -8.52
N GLU A 103 -2.60 -8.49 -9.22
CA GLU A 103 -3.27 -7.35 -8.57
C GLU A 103 -4.64 -7.78 -8.08
N ILE A 104 -4.85 -7.73 -6.76
CA ILE A 104 -6.17 -7.96 -6.19
C ILE A 104 -6.80 -6.59 -5.88
N ARG A 105 -7.87 -6.25 -6.61
CA ARG A 105 -8.67 -5.04 -6.33
C ARG A 105 -9.90 -5.41 -5.53
N TRP A 106 -9.98 -4.89 -4.31
CA TRP A 106 -11.16 -5.02 -3.46
C TRP A 106 -12.04 -3.79 -3.63
N ARG A 107 -13.27 -4.00 -4.09
CA ARG A 107 -14.32 -2.98 -4.09
C ARG A 107 -15.37 -3.39 -3.06
N ARG A 108 -15.80 -2.45 -2.24
CA ARG A 108 -16.98 -2.62 -1.39
C ARG A 108 -18.09 -1.75 -1.95
N GLU A 109 -19.14 -2.39 -2.45
CA GLU A 109 -20.38 -1.68 -2.76
C GLU A 109 -21.07 -1.38 -1.43
N VAL A 110 -21.24 -0.09 -1.14
CA VAL A 110 -22.01 0.37 0.01
C VAL A 110 -23.40 0.72 -0.53
N PRO A 111 -24.45 -0.05 -0.19
CA PRO A 111 -25.80 0.31 -0.59
C PRO A 111 -26.15 1.68 -0.01
N GLU A 112 -26.93 2.46 -0.77
CA GLU A 112 -27.48 3.73 -0.29
C GLU A 112 -28.17 3.49 1.07
N PRO A 113 -27.90 4.34 2.08
CA PRO A 113 -28.50 4.17 3.39
C PRO A 113 -30.03 4.22 3.27
N ALA A 114 -30.71 3.28 3.92
CA ALA A 114 -32.16 3.31 4.02
C ALA A 114 -32.61 4.65 4.61
N VAL A 115 -33.76 5.16 4.17
CA VAL A 115 -34.32 6.44 4.67
C VAL A 115 -34.44 6.35 6.20
N GLY A 116 -33.72 7.23 6.90
CA GLY A 116 -33.66 7.27 8.37
C GLY A 116 -32.56 6.45 9.04
N ALA A 117 -31.70 5.75 8.28
CA ALA A 117 -30.50 5.13 8.81
C ALA A 117 -29.51 6.22 9.27
N ALA A 118 -29.00 6.08 10.50
CA ALA A 118 -27.94 6.95 11.00
C ALA A 118 -26.69 6.79 10.12
N ASP A 119 -25.96 7.88 9.90
CA ASP A 119 -24.63 7.79 9.32
C ASP A 119 -23.73 6.90 10.18
N TRP A 120 -22.66 6.36 9.59
CA TRP A 120 -21.76 5.42 10.27
C TRP A 120 -21.21 5.98 11.59
N LEU A 121 -20.88 7.27 11.62
CA LEU A 121 -20.34 7.91 12.81
C LEU A 121 -21.41 8.02 13.91
N GLY A 122 -22.65 8.39 13.54
CA GLY A 122 -23.81 8.41 14.42
C GLY A 122 -24.14 7.03 14.99
N ALA A 123 -24.07 5.99 14.17
CA ALA A 123 -24.28 4.61 14.62
C ALA A 123 -23.20 4.15 15.63
N VAL A 124 -21.94 4.50 15.40
CA VAL A 124 -20.83 4.21 16.33
C VAL A 124 -21.01 4.96 17.64
N GLN A 125 -21.40 6.24 17.59
CA GLN A 125 -21.68 7.05 18.77
C GLN A 125 -22.85 6.46 19.58
N LEU A 126 -23.95 6.11 18.92
CA LEU A 126 -25.12 5.49 19.55
C LEU A 126 -24.75 4.17 20.24
N HIS A 127 -23.99 3.31 19.57
CA HIS A 127 -23.55 2.03 20.12
C HIS A 127 -22.64 2.23 21.35
N SER A 128 -21.71 3.17 21.28
CA SER A 128 -20.83 3.53 22.41
C SER A 128 -21.63 4.04 23.61
N ALA A 129 -22.57 4.96 23.38
CA ALA A 129 -23.41 5.53 24.42
C ALA A 129 -24.30 4.45 25.08
N ALA A 130 -24.94 3.61 24.28
CA ALA A 130 -25.74 2.49 24.78
C ALA A 130 -24.92 1.55 25.67
N ARG A 131 -23.69 1.21 25.24
CA ARG A 131 -22.76 0.39 26.03
C ARG A 131 -22.40 1.05 27.36
N GLN A 132 -22.11 2.36 27.37
CA GLN A 132 -21.78 3.08 28.59
C GLN A 132 -22.94 3.10 29.59
N ILE A 133 -24.17 3.31 29.12
CA ILE A 133 -25.38 3.28 29.95
C ILE A 133 -25.56 1.90 30.58
N LEU A 134 -25.44 0.83 29.79
CA LEU A 134 -25.56 -0.54 30.29
C LEU A 134 -24.48 -0.87 31.33
N LEU A 135 -23.24 -0.44 31.10
CA LEU A 135 -22.16 -0.61 32.07
C LEU A 135 -22.40 0.17 33.36
N ALA A 136 -22.84 1.43 33.26
CA ALA A 136 -23.17 2.24 34.43
C ALA A 136 -24.30 1.60 35.24
N GLY A 137 -25.35 1.12 34.58
CA GLY A 137 -26.45 0.40 35.23
C GLY A 137 -26.00 -0.89 35.91
N ALA A 138 -25.15 -1.69 35.25
CA ALA A 138 -24.60 -2.91 35.84
C ALA A 138 -23.71 -2.63 37.06
N LEU A 139 -22.90 -1.56 37.03
CA LEU A 139 -22.09 -1.13 38.16
C LEU A 139 -22.95 -0.60 39.31
N ALA A 140 -24.00 0.17 39.01
CA ALA A 140 -24.93 0.69 40.03
C ALA A 140 -25.73 -0.43 40.72
N ALA A 141 -26.09 -1.49 39.99
CA ALA A 141 -26.78 -2.65 40.55
C ALA A 141 -25.87 -3.56 41.39
N ARG A 142 -24.55 -3.40 41.29
CA ARG A 142 -23.59 -4.22 42.04
C ARG A 142 -23.48 -3.68 43.47
N GLY A 143 -24.15 -4.34 44.41
CA GLY A 143 -23.99 -4.06 45.84
C GLY A 143 -22.55 -4.27 46.34
N PRO A 144 -22.15 -3.66 47.46
CA PRO A 144 -20.81 -3.82 48.01
C PRO A 144 -20.55 -5.29 48.36
N ALA A 145 -19.52 -5.88 47.76
CA ALA A 145 -19.03 -7.19 48.14
C ALA A 145 -18.35 -7.05 49.51
N GLY A 146 -18.86 -7.76 50.52
CA GLY A 146 -18.24 -7.80 51.84
C GLY A 146 -16.78 -8.24 51.75
N TYR A 147 -15.91 -7.58 52.52
CA TYR A 147 -14.49 -7.90 52.59
C TYR A 147 -14.29 -9.32 53.15
N HIS A 148 -13.92 -10.29 52.30
CA HIS A 148 -13.54 -11.64 52.70
C HIS A 148 -12.09 -11.65 53.19
N GLY A 149 -11.78 -11.04 54.34
CA GLY A 149 -10.40 -10.99 54.82
C GLY A 149 -10.17 -10.58 56.28
N ALA A 150 -11.21 -10.43 57.11
CA ALA A 150 -11.01 -10.16 58.54
C ALA A 150 -11.12 -11.47 59.34
N ARG A 151 -9.99 -12.19 59.46
CA ARG A 151 -9.73 -13.22 60.49
C ARG A 151 -8.25 -13.24 60.80
#